data_AF-A0A829GIB2-F1
#
_entry.id   AF-A0A829GIB2-F1
#
_cell.length_a   1.000
_cell.length_b   1.000
_cell.length_c   1.000
_cell.angle_alpha   90.00
_cell.angle_beta   90.00
_cell.angle_gamma   90.00
#
_symmetry.space_group_name_H-M   'P 1'
#
loop_
_entity.id
_entity.type
_entity.pdbx_description
1 polymer ?
#
loop_
_entity_poly.entity_id
_entity_poly.type
_entity_poly.pdbx_seq_one_letter_code
_entity_poly.pdbx_strand_id
1 'polypeptide(L)'
;MLALASFYLGIGNGGHPVGISNLWTHGGFFTGGFKGFCFALSIVLGSYQGVELLGITAGEAENPRPTIVKAVKDTIGRILIFYVGAIFVIVAIYPWNQLSTLGSPFVQTFAKIGITFAASLINFVVITAALSGSNSGIYSASRMLYTLADAKQLPRISPN
;
A
#
# COMPACT_ATOMS: atom_id res chain seq x y z
N MET A 1 0.30 0.82 17.66
CA MET A 1 -0.02 0.82 19.10
C MET A 1 -0.98 1.95 19.48
N LEU A 2 -0.73 3.20 19.07
CA LEU A 2 -1.65 4.33 19.28
C LEU A 2 -3.07 4.11 18.68
N ALA A 3 -3.15 3.50 17.50
CA ALA A 3 -4.42 3.15 16.87
C ALA A 3 -5.30 2.19 17.70
N LEU A 4 -4.68 1.19 18.36
CA LEU A 4 -5.38 0.25 19.23
C LEU A 4 -5.85 0.93 20.52
N ALA A 5 -5.08 1.90 21.04
CA ALA A 5 -5.46 2.67 22.22
C ALA A 5 -6.65 3.61 21.94
N SER A 6 -6.74 4.20 20.75
CA SER A 6 -7.91 4.97 20.34
C SER A 6 -9.15 4.07 20.14
N PHE A 7 -8.94 2.84 19.66
CA PHE A 7 -9.99 1.85 19.44
C PHE A 7 -10.57 1.27 20.74
N TYR A 8 -9.72 0.94 21.72
CA TYR A 8 -10.13 0.34 22.99
C TYR A 8 -10.42 1.35 24.10
N LEU A 9 -9.73 2.49 24.12
CA LEU A 9 -9.74 3.40 25.28
C LEU A 9 -10.40 4.76 25.00
N GLY A 10 -10.71 5.08 23.74
CA GLY A 10 -11.35 6.36 23.40
C GLY A 10 -10.51 7.60 23.73
N ILE A 11 -9.19 7.47 23.86
CA ILE A 11 -8.28 8.61 24.05
C ILE A 11 -8.27 9.45 22.77
N GLY A 12 -8.78 10.68 22.88
CA GLY A 12 -8.82 11.68 21.79
C GLY A 12 -10.22 12.02 21.26
N ASN A 13 -11.28 11.31 21.68
CA ASN A 13 -12.66 11.57 21.24
C ASN A 13 -13.64 11.72 22.41
N GLY A 14 -13.27 12.50 23.43
CA GLY A 14 -14.16 12.84 24.55
C GLY A 14 -14.70 11.67 25.39
N GLY A 15 -14.05 10.50 25.37
CA GLY A 15 -14.51 9.32 26.10
C GLY A 15 -15.55 8.46 25.38
N HIS A 16 -15.84 8.72 24.11
CA HIS A 16 -16.71 7.87 23.29
C HIS A 16 -15.88 6.89 22.46
N PRO A 17 -16.01 5.56 22.68
CA PRO A 17 -15.32 4.57 21.87
C PRO A 17 -15.80 4.71 20.42
N VAL A 18 -14.86 4.97 19.51
CA VAL A 18 -15.13 5.07 18.08
C VAL A 18 -15.34 3.65 17.57
N GLY A 19 -16.54 3.11 17.80
CA GLY A 19 -16.90 1.74 17.48
C GLY A 19 -16.90 1.46 15.98
N ILE A 20 -17.24 0.21 15.64
CA ILE A 20 -17.36 -0.33 14.26
C ILE A 20 -18.48 0.35 13.46
N SER A 21 -19.26 1.25 14.08
CA SER A 21 -20.39 1.93 13.47
C SER A 21 -20.00 2.74 12.22
N ASN A 22 -18.85 3.42 12.21
CA ASN A 22 -18.40 4.19 11.04
C ASN A 22 -18.20 3.35 9.76
N LEU A 23 -17.98 2.04 9.88
CA LEU A 23 -17.82 1.13 8.73
C LEU A 23 -19.14 0.82 8.00
N TRP A 24 -20.30 1.05 8.62
CA TRP A 24 -21.60 0.64 8.08
C TRP A 24 -22.65 1.78 8.08
N THR A 25 -22.50 2.78 8.95
CA THR A 25 -23.55 3.79 9.22
C THR A 25 -23.66 4.86 8.13
N HIS A 26 -22.71 4.94 7.19
CA HIS A 26 -22.73 5.87 6.08
C HIS A 26 -22.77 5.11 4.75
N GLY A 27 -23.78 4.26 4.50
CA GLY A 27 -23.95 3.60 3.20
C GLY A 27 -23.45 2.15 3.07
N GLY A 28 -23.21 1.47 4.20
CA GLY A 28 -22.87 0.03 4.26
C GLY A 28 -21.43 -0.32 3.83
N PHE A 29 -21.06 -1.61 3.93
CA PHE A 29 -19.72 -2.11 3.57
C PHE A 29 -19.43 -2.05 2.05
N PHE A 30 -20.46 -1.83 1.22
CA PHE A 30 -20.38 -1.75 -0.25
C PHE A 30 -20.95 -0.41 -0.76
N THR A 31 -20.29 0.69 -0.42
CA THR A 31 -20.62 2.02 -0.96
C THR A 31 -20.38 2.02 -2.49
N GLY A 32 -21.45 2.00 -3.28
CA GLY A 32 -21.40 1.92 -4.75
C GLY A 32 -21.68 0.54 -5.36
N GLY A 33 -22.10 -0.45 -4.55
CA GLY A 33 -22.51 -1.79 -5.02
C GLY A 33 -21.40 -2.59 -5.72
N PHE A 34 -21.77 -3.58 -6.55
CA PHE A 34 -20.81 -4.42 -7.27
C PHE A 34 -19.88 -3.61 -8.19
N LYS A 35 -20.38 -2.53 -8.78
CA LYS A 35 -19.59 -1.63 -9.65
C LYS A 35 -18.50 -0.89 -8.87
N GLY A 36 -18.83 -0.38 -7.68
CA GLY A 36 -17.85 0.25 -6.78
C GLY A 36 -16.78 -0.74 -6.32
N PHE A 37 -17.19 -1.98 -6.04
CA PHE A 37 -16.25 -3.06 -5.70
C PHE A 37 -15.29 -3.39 -6.85
N CYS A 38 -15.77 -3.55 -8.08
CA CYS A 38 -14.90 -3.79 -9.24
C CYS A 38 -13.92 -2.63 -9.46
N PHE A 39 -14.37 -1.39 -9.28
CA PHE A 39 -13.49 -0.23 -9.43
C PHE A 39 -12.40 -0.16 -8.34
N ALA A 40 -12.79 -0.40 -7.08
CA ALA A 40 -11.85 -0.49 -5.97
C ALA A 40 -10.85 -1.64 -6.17
N LEU A 41 -11.33 -2.81 -6.63
CA LEU A 41 -10.49 -3.96 -6.95
C LEU A 41 -9.44 -3.61 -8.01
N SER A 42 -9.82 -2.89 -9.08
CA SER A 42 -8.89 -2.44 -10.12
C SER A 42 -7.80 -1.51 -9.57
N ILE A 43 -8.16 -0.55 -8.70
CA ILE A 43 -7.18 0.35 -8.06
C ILE A 43 -6.22 -0.46 -7.17
N VAL A 44 -6.76 -1.42 -6.41
CA VAL A 44 -5.98 -2.28 -5.52
C VAL A 44 -5.01 -3.14 -6.32
N LEU A 45 -5.48 -3.78 -7.39
CA LEU A 45 -4.63 -4.59 -8.29
C LEU A 45 -3.52 -3.76 -8.93
N GLY A 46 -3.83 -2.55 -9.40
CA GLY A 46 -2.81 -1.62 -9.93
C GLY A 46 -1.77 -1.20 -8.89
N SER A 47 -2.17 -1.09 -7.61
CA SER A 47 -1.26 -0.75 -6.51
C SER A 47 -0.28 -1.87 -6.15
N TYR A 48 -0.54 -3.11 -6.58
CA TYR A 48 0.36 -4.26 -6.38
C TYR A 48 1.25 -4.55 -7.60
N GLN A 49 1.27 -3.65 -8.60
CA GLN A 49 2.21 -3.74 -9.70
C GLN A 49 3.65 -3.57 -9.17
N GLY A 50 4.52 -4.56 -9.41
CA GLY A 50 5.86 -4.64 -8.84
C GLY A 50 6.13 -5.89 -7.98
N VAL A 51 5.10 -6.68 -7.64
CA VAL A 51 5.31 -8.02 -7.02
C VAL A 51 6.10 -8.97 -7.93
N GLU A 52 6.17 -8.67 -9.23
CA GLU A 52 6.95 -9.38 -10.24
C GLU A 52 8.45 -9.41 -9.94
N LEU A 53 8.97 -8.44 -9.17
CA LEU A 53 10.37 -8.46 -8.72
C LEU A 53 10.68 -9.67 -7.84
N LEU A 54 9.70 -10.20 -7.09
CA LEU A 54 9.87 -11.44 -6.33
C LEU A 54 10.17 -12.63 -7.26
N GLY A 55 9.60 -12.62 -8.48
CA GLY A 55 9.83 -13.64 -9.50
C GLY A 55 11.14 -13.47 -10.27
N ILE A 56 11.67 -12.25 -10.38
CA ILE A 56 12.98 -12.01 -11.01
C ILE A 56 14.10 -12.40 -10.04
N THR A 57 14.01 -11.95 -8.78
CA THR A 57 14.98 -12.25 -7.73
C THR A 57 14.95 -13.71 -7.28
N ALA A 58 13.82 -14.40 -7.47
CA ALA A 58 13.71 -15.84 -7.34
C ALA A 58 14.79 -16.62 -8.12
N GLY A 59 15.13 -16.17 -9.34
CA GLY A 59 16.14 -16.83 -10.17
C GLY A 59 17.58 -16.63 -9.69
N GLU A 60 17.81 -15.67 -8.81
CA GLU A 60 19.11 -15.31 -8.25
C GLU A 60 19.30 -15.83 -6.82
N ALA A 61 18.28 -16.45 -6.23
CA ALA A 61 18.34 -17.00 -4.88
C ALA A 61 19.07 -18.35 -4.84
N GLU A 62 19.96 -18.52 -3.86
CA GLU A 62 20.77 -19.73 -3.65
C GLU A 62 19.91 -21.00 -3.43
N ASN A 63 18.72 -20.83 -2.84
CA ASN A 63 17.70 -21.87 -2.64
C ASN A 63 16.31 -21.36 -3.02
N PRO A 64 15.93 -21.39 -4.31
CA PRO A 64 14.77 -20.64 -4.81
C PRO A 64 13.45 -21.14 -4.21
N ARG A 65 13.16 -22.45 -4.22
CA ARG A 65 11.87 -22.99 -3.76
C ARG A 65 11.47 -22.55 -2.34
N PRO A 66 12.24 -22.85 -1.28
CA PRO A 66 11.85 -22.49 0.08
C PRO A 66 11.94 -20.97 0.32
N THR A 67 12.92 -20.30 -0.28
CA THR A 67 13.15 -18.86 -0.09
C THR A 67 12.00 -18.03 -0.67
N ILE A 68 11.55 -18.37 -1.88
CA ILE A 68 10.44 -17.67 -2.54
C ILE A 68 9.14 -17.90 -1.77
N VAL A 69 8.83 -19.15 -1.40
CA VAL A 69 7.60 -19.46 -0.64
C VAL A 69 7.56 -18.67 0.66
N LYS A 70 8.69 -18.59 1.38
CA LYS A 70 8.79 -17.79 2.60
C LYS A 70 8.63 -16.30 2.31
N ALA A 71 9.36 -15.76 1.33
CA ALA A 71 9.30 -14.35 0.97
C ALA A 71 7.89 -13.90 0.55
N VAL A 72 7.17 -14.73 -0.20
CA VAL A 72 5.78 -14.46 -0.61
C VAL A 72 4.86 -14.43 0.61
N LYS A 73 4.94 -15.44 1.50
CA LYS A 73 4.12 -15.50 2.72
C LYS A 73 4.39 -14.32 3.64
N ASP A 74 5.65 -13.96 3.84
CA ASP A 74 6.06 -12.82 4.66
C ASP A 74 5.57 -11.49 4.05
N THR A 75 5.66 -11.34 2.72
CA THR A 75 5.18 -10.16 2.00
C THR A 75 3.66 -10.01 2.14
N ILE A 76 2.89 -11.08 1.89
CA ILE A 76 1.43 -11.06 2.03
C ILE A 76 1.04 -10.76 3.48
N GLY A 77 1.70 -11.38 4.46
CA GLY A 77 1.44 -11.13 5.87
C GLY A 77 1.65 -9.65 6.25
N ARG A 78 2.74 -9.04 5.78
CA ARG A 78 3.01 -7.61 5.97
C ARG A 78 1.97 -6.73 5.29
N ILE A 79 1.58 -7.04 4.06
CA ILE A 79 0.54 -6.31 3.33
C ILE A 79 -0.78 -6.34 4.12
N LEU A 80 -1.22 -7.51 4.59
CA LEU A 80 -2.45 -7.62 5.38
C LEU A 80 -2.38 -6.77 6.67
N ILE A 81 -1.28 -6.86 7.41
CA ILE A 81 -1.13 -6.13 8.68
C ILE A 81 -1.04 -4.62 8.46
N PHE A 82 -0.18 -4.17 7.56
CA PHE A 82 0.08 -2.74 7.37
C PHE A 82 -0.96 -2.05 6.50
N TYR A 83 -1.44 -2.68 5.43
CA TYR A 83 -2.39 -2.07 4.50
C TYR A 83 -3.82 -2.18 5.02
N VAL A 84 -4.32 -3.42 5.22
CA VAL A 84 -5.70 -3.64 5.70
C VAL A 84 -5.86 -3.12 7.12
N GLY A 85 -4.87 -3.35 7.99
CA GLY A 85 -4.88 -2.82 9.35
C GLY A 85 -4.89 -1.28 9.40
N ALA A 86 -4.10 -0.60 8.57
CA ALA A 86 -4.12 0.87 8.53
C ALA A 86 -5.45 1.41 7.98
N ILE A 87 -5.98 0.83 6.90
CA ILE A 87 -7.27 1.25 6.34
C ILE A 87 -8.39 1.06 7.38
N PHE A 88 -8.41 -0.08 8.07
CA PHE A 88 -9.38 -0.34 9.13
C PHE A 88 -9.33 0.73 10.23
N VAL A 89 -8.13 1.07 10.70
CA VAL A 89 -7.92 2.13 11.70
C VAL A 89 -8.37 3.49 11.18
N ILE A 90 -8.01 3.85 9.95
CA ILE A 90 -8.35 5.15 9.34
C ILE A 90 -9.87 5.29 9.20
N VAL A 91 -10.55 4.27 8.66
CA VAL A 91 -12.01 4.28 8.45
C VAL A 91 -12.80 4.12 9.76
N ALA A 92 -12.22 3.47 10.78
CA ALA A 92 -12.81 3.45 12.10
C ALA A 92 -12.81 4.85 12.73
N ILE A 93 -11.70 5.59 12.61
CA ILE A 93 -11.54 6.93 13.20
C ILE A 93 -12.24 8.01 12.38
N TYR A 94 -12.18 7.94 11.04
CA TYR A 94 -12.74 8.94 10.14
C TYR A 94 -13.88 8.37 9.29
N PRO A 95 -15.04 9.03 9.24
CA PRO A 95 -16.08 8.66 8.29
C PRO A 95 -15.56 8.81 6.86
N TRP A 96 -15.66 7.73 6.08
CA TRP A 96 -15.09 7.63 4.73
C TRP A 96 -15.53 8.76 3.78
N ASN A 97 -16.68 9.38 4.04
CA ASN A 97 -17.26 10.48 3.26
C ASN A 97 -16.51 11.82 3.43
N GLN A 98 -15.66 11.98 4.46
CA GLN A 98 -14.88 13.21 4.69
C GLN A 98 -13.41 13.08 4.28
N LEU A 99 -12.97 11.89 3.84
CA LEU A 99 -11.59 11.64 3.45
C LEU A 99 -11.22 12.29 2.10
N SER A 100 -12.21 12.60 1.25
CA SER A 100 -12.01 13.10 -0.11
C SER A 100 -11.64 14.59 -0.20
N THR A 101 -11.87 15.37 0.87
CA THR A 101 -11.83 16.83 0.75
C THR A 101 -10.46 17.50 0.96
N LEU A 102 -9.45 16.87 1.58
CA LEU A 102 -8.22 17.57 2.03
C LEU A 102 -6.91 16.74 2.06
N GLY A 103 -6.46 16.15 0.95
CA GLY A 103 -5.08 15.60 0.82
C GLY A 103 -4.83 14.20 1.44
N SER A 104 -3.56 13.79 1.61
CA SER A 104 -3.19 12.40 1.99
C SER A 104 -3.84 11.96 3.32
N PRO A 105 -4.66 10.89 3.34
CA PRO A 105 -5.43 10.47 4.51
C PRO A 105 -4.56 10.11 5.72
N PHE A 106 -3.32 9.66 5.47
CA PHE A 106 -2.33 9.43 6.53
C PHE A 106 -1.89 10.75 7.19
N VAL A 107 -1.53 11.75 6.37
CA VAL A 107 -1.07 13.06 6.85
C VAL A 107 -2.18 13.76 7.64
N GLN A 108 -3.42 13.70 7.16
CA GLN A 108 -4.59 14.27 7.86
C GLN A 108 -4.81 13.61 9.23
N THR A 109 -4.71 12.29 9.30
CA THR A 109 -4.85 11.53 10.55
C THR A 109 -3.78 11.95 11.56
N PHE A 110 -2.52 12.06 11.15
CA PHE A 110 -1.42 12.44 12.05
C PHE A 110 -1.41 13.92 12.43
N ALA A 111 -1.81 14.82 11.52
CA ALA A 111 -1.90 16.26 11.80
C ALA A 111 -2.98 16.57 12.86
N LYS A 112 -4.12 15.86 12.83
CA LYS A 112 -5.22 16.02 13.80
C LYS A 112 -4.91 15.42 15.17
N ILE A 113 -4.07 14.39 15.25
CA ILE A 113 -3.60 13.81 16.53
C ILE A 113 -2.60 14.75 17.26
N GLY A 114 -2.22 15.87 16.64
CA GLY A 114 -1.49 16.95 17.31
C GLY A 114 0.03 16.82 17.29
N ILE A 115 0.58 15.92 16.47
CA ILE A 115 2.03 15.75 16.32
C ILE A 115 2.44 16.17 14.91
N THR A 116 2.67 17.46 14.69
CA THR A 116 3.14 18.01 13.40
C THR A 116 4.44 17.34 12.92
N PHE A 117 5.29 16.89 13.84
CA PHE A 117 6.51 16.14 13.55
C PHE A 117 6.24 14.74 12.95
N ALA A 118 5.13 14.10 13.31
CA ALA A 118 4.77 12.78 12.75
C ALA A 118 4.38 12.90 11.27
N ALA A 119 3.72 13.99 10.88
CA ALA A 119 3.34 14.23 9.49
C ALA A 119 4.57 14.38 8.56
N SER A 120 5.59 15.13 8.97
CA SER A 120 6.82 15.29 8.19
C SER A 120 7.63 14.00 8.11
N LEU A 121 7.72 13.24 9.21
CA LEU A 121 8.40 11.95 9.23
C LEU A 121 7.73 10.93 8.28
N ILE A 122 6.39 10.86 8.28
CA ILE A 122 5.66 9.97 7.37
C ILE A 122 5.87 10.38 5.92
N ASN A 123 5.80 11.67 5.59
CA ASN A 123 6.10 12.13 4.23
C ASN A 123 7.52 11.79 3.80
N PHE A 124 8.51 11.93 4.69
CA PHE A 124 9.89 11.52 4.41
C PHE A 124 9.97 10.02 4.09
N VAL A 125 9.38 9.16 4.94
CA VAL A 125 9.34 7.70 4.72
C VAL A 125 8.65 7.35 3.39
N VAL A 126 7.55 8.00 3.05
CA VAL A 126 6.81 7.75 1.80
C VAL A 126 7.66 8.14 0.59
N ILE A 127 8.35 9.27 0.62
CA ILE A 127 9.23 9.70 -0.49
C ILE A 127 10.42 8.73 -0.62
N THR A 128 11.06 8.35 0.48
CA THR A 128 12.16 7.37 0.46
C THR A 128 11.70 6.01 -0.08
N ALA A 129 10.51 5.55 0.31
CA ALA A 129 9.92 4.31 -0.20
C ALA A 129 9.61 4.41 -1.71
N ALA A 130 9.05 5.54 -2.17
CA ALA A 130 8.78 5.78 -3.58
C ALA A 130 10.07 5.80 -4.42
N LEU A 131 11.14 6.42 -3.93
CA LEU A 131 12.45 6.41 -4.59
C LEU A 131 13.04 4.99 -4.67
N SER A 132 12.95 4.21 -3.60
CA SER A 132 13.40 2.81 -3.58
C SER A 132 12.62 1.93 -4.56
N GLY A 133 11.29 2.10 -4.62
CA GLY A 133 10.43 1.42 -5.59
C GLY A 133 10.78 1.79 -7.04
N SER A 134 10.95 3.08 -7.32
CA SER A 134 11.35 3.57 -8.65
C SER A 134 12.71 3.03 -9.10
N ASN A 135 13.71 2.98 -8.21
CA ASN A 135 15.01 2.40 -8.53
C ASN A 135 14.90 0.90 -8.89
N SER A 136 14.09 0.16 -8.12
CA SER A 136 13.85 -1.26 -8.36
C SER A 136 13.08 -1.51 -9.67
N GLY A 137 12.14 -0.62 -10.01
CA GLY A 137 11.40 -0.64 -11.27
C GLY A 137 12.30 -0.39 -12.48
N ILE A 138 13.17 0.62 -12.42
CA ILE A 138 14.15 0.89 -13.49
C ILE A 138 15.08 -0.31 -13.68
N TYR A 139 15.61 -0.87 -12.59
CA TYR A 139 16.49 -2.04 -12.64
C TYR A 139 15.81 -3.25 -13.32
N SER A 140 14.56 -3.55 -12.92
CA SER A 140 13.76 -4.63 -13.51
C SER A 140 13.51 -4.40 -15.01
N ALA A 141 13.10 -3.19 -15.40
CA ALA A 141 12.84 -2.84 -16.79
C ALA A 141 14.11 -2.95 -17.65
N SER A 142 15.26 -2.49 -17.16
CA SER A 142 16.54 -2.62 -17.86
C SER A 142 16.95 -4.09 -18.04
N ARG A 143 16.77 -4.95 -17.03
CA ARG A 143 17.02 -6.40 -17.14
C ARG A 143 16.11 -7.05 -18.17
N MET A 144 14.81 -6.75 -18.12
CA MET A 144 13.83 -7.27 -19.07
C MET A 144 14.16 -6.85 -20.51
N LEU A 145 14.51 -5.58 -20.73
CA LEU A 145 14.96 -5.09 -22.04
C LEU A 145 16.23 -5.78 -22.52
N TYR A 146 17.22 -5.98 -21.63
CA TYR A 146 18.44 -6.71 -21.98
C TYR A 146 18.16 -8.16 -22.39
N THR A 147 17.32 -8.87 -21.63
CA THR A 147 16.91 -10.25 -21.95
C THR A 147 16.15 -10.32 -23.28
N LEU A 148 15.28 -9.35 -23.56
CA LEU A 148 14.58 -9.27 -24.85
C LEU A 148 15.53 -8.96 -26.02
N ALA A 149 16.59 -8.18 -25.79
CA ALA A 149 17.60 -7.88 -26.79
C ALA A 149 18.46 -9.11 -27.10
N ASP A 150 18.88 -9.85 -26.07
CA ASP A 150 19.63 -11.11 -26.22
C ASP A 150 18.77 -12.18 -26.93
N ALA A 151 17.48 -12.26 -26.59
CA ALA A 151 16.51 -13.11 -27.27
C ALA A 151 16.16 -12.66 -28.71
N LYS A 152 16.76 -11.57 -29.22
CA LYS A 152 16.48 -10.95 -30.53
C LYS A 152 15.01 -10.58 -30.76
N GLN A 153 14.26 -10.35 -29.68
CA GLN A 153 12.85 -9.96 -29.70
C GLN A 153 12.67 -8.43 -29.70
N LEU A 154 13.74 -7.66 -29.53
CA LEU A 154 13.75 -6.21 -29.73
C LEU A 154 14.24 -5.84 -31.13
N PRO A 155 13.67 -4.78 -31.75
CA PRO A 155 14.19 -4.25 -33.00
C PRO A 155 15.64 -3.80 -32.78
N ARG A 156 16.53 -4.29 -33.64
CA ARG A 156 17.96 -3.97 -33.61
C ARG A 156 18.11 -2.47 -33.85
N ILE A 157 18.43 -1.70 -32.81
CA ILE A 157 18.79 -0.30 -32.96
C ILE A 157 20.17 -0.30 -33.61
N SER A 158 20.20 -0.32 -34.94
CA SER A 158 21.42 -0.21 -35.73
C SER A 158 21.77 1.28 -35.86
N PRO A 159 22.88 1.77 -35.29
CA PRO A 159 23.54 2.92 -35.87
C PRO A 159 24.24 2.42 -37.14
N ASN A 160 23.86 2.99 -38.29
CA ASN A 160 24.75 3.00 -39.45
C ASN A 160 25.98 3.85 -39.14
#